data_AF-Q6KZJ3-F1
#
_entry.id   AF-Q6KZJ3-F1
#
_cell.length_a   1.000
_cell.length_b   1.000
_cell.length_c   1.000
_cell.angle_alpha   90.00
_cell.angle_beta   90.00
_cell.angle_gamma   90.00
#
_symmetry.space_group_name_H-M   'P 1'
#
loop_
_entity.id
_entity.type
_entity.pdbx_description
1 polymer ?
#
loop_
_entity_poly.entity_id
_entity_poly.type
_entity_poly.pdbx_seq_one_letter_code
_entity_poly.pdbx_strand_id
1 'polypeptide(L)' 'MCGYLNIDVANSLNDVAVRVTGVNDVNDVLNTTVNACTDAARSLGIKPGDRIMDIIDKL' A
#
# COMPACT_ATOMS: atom_id res chain seq x y z
N MET A 1 3.34 -1.21 -3.16
CA MET A 1 4.66 -1.85 -3.40
C MET A 1 4.70 -3.24 -2.75
N CYS A 2 5.60 -4.13 -3.17
CA CYS A 2 5.74 -5.49 -2.62
C CYS A 2 6.31 -5.50 -1.19
N GLY A 3 6.43 -6.69 -0.58
CA GLY A 3 6.71 -6.88 0.85
C GLY A 3 8.04 -6.30 1.36
N TYR A 4 8.95 -5.90 0.48
CA TYR A 4 10.21 -5.25 0.83
C TYR A 4 10.08 -3.77 1.23
N LEU A 5 8.91 -3.15 1.02
CA LEU A 5 8.68 -1.79 1.46
C LEU A 5 8.72 -1.70 3.00
N ASN A 6 9.60 -0.84 3.50
CA ASN A 6 9.63 -0.48 4.92
C ASN A 6 8.68 0.72 5.15
N ILE A 7 7.59 0.47 5.88
CA ILE A 7 6.57 1.49 6.17
C ILE A 7 7.11 2.59 7.07
N ASP A 8 7.99 2.28 8.02
CA ASP A 8 8.55 3.28 8.93
C ASP A 8 9.45 4.28 8.18
N VAL A 9 10.24 3.78 7.22
CA VAL A 9 11.05 4.65 6.35
C VAL A 9 10.16 5.49 5.45
N ALA A 10 9.14 4.91 4.81
CA ALA A 10 8.19 5.64 3.98
C ALA A 10 7.41 6.71 4.78
N ASN A 11 7.05 6.41 6.03
CA ASN A 11 6.47 7.36 6.96
C ASN A 11 7.44 8.51 7.28
N SER A 12 8.72 8.22 7.52
CA SER A 12 9.73 9.27 7.76
C SER A 12 9.94 10.19 6.56
N LEU A 13 9.65 9.72 5.35
CA LEU A 13 9.67 10.51 4.12
C LEU A 13 8.32 11.18 3.81
N ASN A 14 7.30 10.91 4.63
CA ASN A 14 5.92 11.36 4.44
C ASN A 14 5.32 10.92 3.10
N ASP A 15 5.72 9.75 2.61
CA ASP A 15 5.21 9.17 1.37
C ASP A 15 3.78 8.64 1.56
N VAL A 16 2.97 8.80 0.52
CA VAL A 16 1.70 8.08 0.38
C VAL A 16 2.01 6.72 -0.20
N ALA A 17 2.07 5.68 0.64
CA ALA A 17 2.47 4.36 0.19
C ALA A 17 1.70 3.24 0.89
N VAL A 18 1.50 2.15 0.13
CA VAL A 18 0.93 0.89 0.62
C VAL A 18 1.87 -0.27 0.35
N ARG A 19 1.90 -1.22 1.28
CA ARG A 19 2.61 -2.49 1.17
C ARG A 19 1.63 -3.63 0.97
N VAL A 20 1.97 -4.53 0.06
CA VAL A 20 1.29 -5.81 -0.15
C VAL A 20 2.29 -6.96 -0.02
N THR A 21 1.82 -8.17 0.25
CA THR A 21 2.64 -9.36 0.47
C THR A 21 2.13 -10.54 -0.34
N GLY A 22 3.01 -11.49 -0.67
CA GLY A 22 2.64 -12.70 -1.41
C GLY A 22 2.32 -12.48 -2.89
N VAL A 23 3.03 -11.54 -3.52
CA VAL A 23 2.83 -11.14 -4.93
C VAL A 23 4.11 -11.41 -5.72
N ASN A 24 3.98 -11.91 -6.95
CA ASN A 24 5.10 -12.20 -7.85
C ASN A 24 5.18 -11.21 -9.01
N ASP A 25 4.04 -10.68 -9.43
CA ASP A 25 3.94 -9.75 -10.55
C ASP A 25 2.92 -8.63 -10.27
N VAL A 26 2.77 -7.72 -11.24
CA VAL A 26 1.89 -6.54 -11.11
C VAL A 26 0.42 -6.94 -11.04
N ASN A 27 0.01 -8.00 -11.74
CA ASN A 27 -1.37 -8.48 -11.69
C ASN A 27 -1.71 -9.01 -10.30
N ASP A 28 -0.78 -9.70 -9.63
CA ASP A 28 -0.94 -10.09 -8.22
C ASP A 28 -1.13 -8.86 -7.31
N VAL A 29 -0.36 -7.79 -7.54
CA VAL A 29 -0.49 -6.53 -6.78
C VAL A 29 -1.86 -5.88 -6.97
N LEU A 30 -2.37 -5.82 -8.20
CA LEU A 30 -3.65 -5.17 -8.49
C LEU A 30 -4.85 -5.94 -7.90
N ASN A 31 -4.73 -7.26 -7.77
CA ASN A 31 -5.79 -8.14 -7.29
C ASN A 31 -5.71 -8.49 -5.80
N THR A 32 -4.68 -8.02 -5.08
CA THR A 32 -4.52 -8.26 -3.65
C THR A 32 -5.07 -7.11 -2.79
N THR A 33 -4.89 -7.22 -1.48
CA THR A 33 -5.31 -6.23 -0.50
C THR A 33 -4.12 -5.58 0.20
N VAL A 34 -4.32 -4.37 0.70
CA VAL A 34 -3.32 -3.62 1.47
C VAL A 34 -2.97 -4.40 2.74
N ASN A 35 -1.69 -4.77 2.90
CA ASN A 35 -1.17 -5.36 4.13
C ASN A 35 -0.85 -4.30 5.18
N ALA A 36 -0.22 -3.20 4.75
CA ALA A 36 0.11 -2.05 5.59
C ALA A 36 0.11 -0.76 4.76
N CYS A 37 -0.10 0.37 5.39
CA CYS A 37 -0.12 1.70 4.75
C CYS A 37 0.58 2.72 5.65
N THR A 38 1.14 3.76 5.03
CA THR A 38 1.71 4.91 5.73
C THR A 38 0.62 5.77 6.36
N ASP A 39 0.99 6.63 7.31
CA ASP A 39 0.05 7.53 7.99
C ASP A 39 -0.49 8.62 7.04
N ALA A 40 0.32 9.03 6.05
CA ALA A 40 -0.14 9.88 4.95
C ALA A 40 -1.23 9.19 4.11
N ALA A 41 -1.05 7.90 3.77
CA ALA A 41 -2.06 7.12 3.05
C ALA A 41 -3.34 6.91 3.88
N ARG A 42 -3.23 6.70 5.20
CA ARG A 42 -4.39 6.63 6.11
C ARG A 42 -5.20 7.91 6.13
N SER A 43 -4.54 9.06 6.04
CA SER A 43 -5.22 10.37 5.98
C SER A 43 -6.05 10.55 4.71
N LEU A 44 -5.76 9.80 3.65
CA LEU A 44 -6.56 9.73 2.42
C LEU A 44 -7.69 8.68 2.47
N GLY A 45 -7.87 8.04 3.63
CA GLY A 45 -8.89 7.04 3.88
C GLY A 45 -8.50 5.62 3.46
N ILE A 46 -7.22 5.37 3.13
CA ILE A 46 -6.73 4.03 2.80
C ILE A 46 -6.43 3.25 4.09
N LYS A 47 -6.90 2.00 4.17
CA LYS A 47 -6.70 1.14 5.35
C LYS A 47 -6.23 -0.26 4.97
N PRO A 48 -5.58 -0.99 5.90
CA PRO A 48 -5.28 -2.40 5.70
C PRO A 48 -6.56 -3.19 5.40
N GLY A 49 -6.50 -4.08 4.40
CA GLY A 49 -7.62 -4.86 3.90
C GLY A 49 -8.35 -4.25 2.70
N ASP A 50 -8.12 -2.98 2.36
CA ASP A 50 -8.66 -2.41 1.13
C ASP A 50 -8.07 -3.11 -0.09
N ARG A 51 -8.89 -3.32 -1.13
CA ARG A 51 -8.42 -3.85 -2.41
C ARG A 51 -7.61 -2.78 -3.12
N ILE A 52 -6.46 -3.16 -3.67
CA ILE A 52 -5.58 -2.21 -4.36
C ILE A 52 -6.31 -1.50 -5.51
N MET A 53 -7.10 -2.23 -6.29
CA MET A 53 -7.85 -1.67 -7.41
C MET A 53 -8.85 -0.57 -7.00
N ASP A 54 -9.36 -0.59 -5.77
CA ASP A 54 -10.34 0.37 -5.27
C ASP A 54 -9.68 1.67 -4.75
N ILE A 55 -8.36 1.68 -4.55
CA ILE A 55 -7.63 2.79 -3.93
C ILE A 55 -6.47 3.31 -4.79
N ILE A 56 -6.20 2.69 -5.94
CA ILE A 56 -5.02 2.99 -6.76
C ILE A 56 -5.05 4.41 -7.34
N ASP A 57 -6.21 5.04 -7.46
CA ASP A 57 -6.35 6.44 -7.90
C ASP A 57 -5.84 7.46 -6.87
N LYS A 58 -5.63 7.02 -5.62
CA LYS A 58 -5.18 7.85 -4.50
C LYS A 58 -3.69 7.70 -4.18
N LEU A 59 -2.99 6.80 -4.88
CA LEU A 59 -1.57 6.48 -4.71
C LEU A 59 -0.73 7.16 -5.78
#